data_AF-A0A931RUL2-F1
#
_entry.id   AF-A0A931RUL2-F1
#
_cell.length_a   1.000
_cell.length_b   1.000
_cell.length_c   1.000
_cell.angle_alpha   90.00
_cell.angle_beta   90.00
_cell.angle_gamma   90.00
#
_symmetry.space_group_name_H-M   'P 1'
#
loop_
_entity.id
_entity.type
_entity.pdbx_description
1 polymer ?
#
loop_
_entity_poly.entity_id
_entity_poly.type
_entity_poly.pdbx_seq_one_letter_code
_entity_poly.pdbx_strand_id
1 'polypeptide(L)' 'MEKMGQMKVLVKFFGYQDYKGETGLKAFNIELKELTDAEKRELALLAAVELGVEVEWPVAK' A
#
# COMPACT_ATOMS: atom_id res chain seq x y z
N MET A 1 14.21 -5.88 -9.91
CA MET A 1 13.13 -5.79 -8.91
C MET A 1 12.07 -4.86 -9.47
N GLU A 2 10.79 -5.24 -9.45
CA GLU A 2 9.69 -4.39 -9.95
C GLU A 2 9.50 -3.18 -9.03
N LYS A 3 9.22 -2.00 -9.59
CA LYS A 3 8.91 -0.79 -8.81
C LYS A 3 7.41 -0.57 -8.77
N MET A 4 6.87 -0.24 -7.60
CA MET A 4 5.45 -0.07 -7.40
C MET A 4 5.17 1.05 -6.41
N GLY A 5 4.21 1.93 -6.74
CA GLY A 5 3.81 3.00 -5.85
C GLY A 5 3.31 2.46 -4.50
N GLN A 6 3.62 3.17 -3.41
CA GLN A 6 3.28 2.81 -2.03
C GLN A 6 1.87 2.22 -1.89
N MET A 7 0.87 2.85 -2.52
CA MET A 7 -0.50 2.42 -2.36
C MET A 7 -0.81 1.08 -3.04
N LYS A 8 -0.21 0.84 -4.21
CA LYS A 8 -0.35 -0.43 -4.92
C LYS A 8 0.34 -1.57 -4.17
N VAL A 9 1.48 -1.31 -3.52
CA VAL A 9 2.19 -2.28 -2.67
C VAL A 9 1.27 -2.75 -1.56
N LEU A 10 0.66 -1.82 -0.82
CA LEU A 10 -0.21 -2.16 0.30
C LEU A 10 -1.49 -2.89 -0.17
N VAL A 11 -2.14 -2.44 -1.26
CA VAL A 11 -3.30 -3.14 -1.84
C VAL A 11 -2.95 -4.58 -2.24
N LYS A 12 -1.75 -4.79 -2.81
CA LYS A 12 -1.27 -6.13 -3.19
C LYS A 12 -1.01 -7.00 -1.97
N PHE A 13 -0.31 -6.46 -0.98
CA PHE A 13 0.07 -7.18 0.23
C PHE A 13 -1.13 -7.66 1.03
N PHE A 14 -2.15 -6.80 1.19
CA PHE A 14 -3.37 -7.15 1.91
C PHE A 14 -4.41 -7.89 1.06
N GLY A 15 -4.12 -8.21 -0.21
CA GLY A 15 -5.02 -8.98 -1.06
C GLY A 15 -6.27 -8.22 -1.52
N TYR A 16 -6.27 -6.88 -1.47
CA TYR A 16 -7.40 -6.07 -1.95
C TYR A 16 -7.46 -5.93 -3.48
N GLN A 17 -6.53 -6.53 -4.23
CA GLN A 17 -6.52 -6.50 -5.70
C GLN A 17 -7.75 -7.16 -6.33
N ASP A 18 -8.26 -8.23 -5.71
CA ASP A 18 -9.40 -9.01 -6.20
C ASP A 18 -10.74 -8.58 -5.59
N TYR A 19 -10.73 -7.54 -4.75
CA TYR A 19 -11.96 -6.98 -4.18
C TYR A 19 -12.76 -6.27 -5.28
N LYS A 20 -13.70 -7.00 -5.90
CA LYS A 20 -14.65 -6.49 -6.92
C LYS A 20 -15.69 -5.52 -6.36
N GLY A 21 -15.66 -5.21 -5.06
CA GLY A 21 -16.61 -4.32 -4.41
C GLY A 21 -15.95 -3.05 -3.87
N GLU A 22 -16.57 -1.89 -4.12
CA GLU A 22 -16.14 -0.60 -3.56
C GLU A 22 -15.96 -0.64 -2.03
N THR A 23 -16.68 -1.51 -1.34
CA THR A 23 -16.67 -1.62 0.13
C THR A 23 -15.31 -2.05 0.69
N GLY A 24 -14.60 -2.98 0.03
CA GLY A 24 -13.31 -3.47 0.52
C GLY A 24 -12.21 -2.42 0.41
N LEU A 25 -12.13 -1.74 -0.74
CA LEU A 25 -11.19 -0.64 -0.96
C LEU A 25 -11.51 0.57 -0.06
N LYS A 26 -12.80 0.83 0.22
CA LYS A 26 -13.24 1.87 1.17
C LYS A 26 -12.85 1.52 2.61
N ALA A 27 -13.08 0.28 3.06
CA ALA A 27 -12.69 -0.17 4.40
C ALA A 27 -11.17 -0.08 4.60
N PHE A 28 -10.41 -0.57 3.63
CA PHE A 28 -8.96 -0.44 3.61
C PHE A 28 -8.47 1.02 3.68
N ASN A 29 -9.11 1.93 2.92
CA ASN A 29 -8.80 3.35 3.00
C ASN A 29 -9.18 3.98 4.35
N ILE A 30 -10.17 3.44 5.07
CA ILE A 30 -10.53 3.90 6.43
C ILE A 30 -9.44 3.47 7.41
N GLU A 31 -9.06 2.19 7.41
CA GLU A 31 -7.99 1.66 8.27
C GLU A 31 -6.66 2.39 8.03
N LEU A 32 -6.32 2.65 6.76
CA LEU A 32 -5.12 3.43 6.45
C LEU A 32 -5.18 4.87 6.93
N LYS A 33 -6.36 5.49 7.06
CA LYS A 33 -6.47 6.86 7.58
C LYS A 33 -6.16 6.95 9.06
N GLU A 34 -6.25 5.84 9.80
CA GLU A 34 -5.86 5.78 11.21
C GLU A 34 -4.34 5.77 11.39
N LEU A 35 -3.59 5.42 10.34
CA LEU A 35 -2.13 5.46 10.34
C LEU A 35 -1.58 6.84 9.99
N THR A 36 -0.53 7.24 10.71
CA THR A 36 0.32 8.38 10.35
C THR A 36 1.08 8.09 9.04
N ASP A 37 1.59 9.15 8.41
CA ASP A 37 2.37 8.99 7.18
C ASP A 37 3.68 8.22 7.39
N ALA A 38 4.26 8.30 8.59
CA ALA A 38 5.42 7.51 8.99
C ALA A 38 5.09 6.02 9.07
N GLU A 39 3.98 5.66 9.72
CA GLU A 39 3.51 4.28 9.83
C GLU A 39 3.14 3.70 8.47
N LYS A 40 2.44 4.46 7.61
CA LYS A 40 2.16 4.04 6.24
C LYS A 40 3.42 3.78 5.44
N ARG A 41 4.47 4.57 5.67
CA ARG A 41 5.75 4.44 4.98
C ARG A 41 6.48 3.18 5.43
N GLU A 42 6.54 2.94 6.73
CA GLU A 42 7.13 1.73 7.32
C GLU A 42 6.38 0.47 6.85
N LEU A 43 5.05 0.49 6.92
CA LEU A 43 4.21 -0.62 6.48
C LEU A 43 4.43 -0.95 4.99
N ALA A 44 4.54 0.07 4.13
CA ALA A 44 4.80 -0.14 2.72
C ALA A 44 6.19 -0.71 2.44
N LEU A 45 7.20 -0.33 3.22
CA LEU A 45 8.55 -0.89 3.11
C LEU A 45 8.55 -2.37 3.49
N LEU A 46 7.91 -2.74 4.60
CA LEU A 46 7.76 -4.14 5.02
C LEU A 46 7.02 -4.95 3.96
N ALA A 47 5.87 -4.45 3.50
CA ALA A 47 5.09 -5.08 2.44
C ALA A 47 5.88 -5.26 1.14
N ALA A 48 6.73 -4.30 0.78
CA ALA A 48 7.55 -4.38 -0.42
C ALA A 48 8.62 -5.47 -0.33
N VAL A 49 9.25 -5.63 0.84
CA VAL A 49 10.22 -6.71 1.11
C VAL A 49 9.55 -8.07 0.96
N GLU A 50 8.38 -8.27 1.58
CA GLU A 50 7.62 -9.52 1.49
C GLU A 50 7.17 -9.83 0.06
N LEU A 51 6.80 -8.81 -0.71
CA LEU A 51 6.38 -8.94 -2.11
C LEU A 51 7.54 -9.02 -3.11
N GLY A 52 8.79 -8.81 -2.68
CA GLY A 52 9.96 -8.76 -3.56
C GLY A 52 9.94 -7.60 -4.55
N VAL A 53 9.36 -6.46 -4.17
CA VAL A 53 9.27 -5.23 -4.98
C VAL A 53 9.97 -4.07 -4.29
N GLU A 54 10.20 -2.97 -5.03
CA GLU A 54 10.72 -1.72 -4.49
C GLU A 54 9.60 -0.66 -4.46
N VAL A 55 9.50 0.09 -3.35
CA VAL A 55 8.49 1.15 -3.23
C VAL A 55 8.94 2.37 -4.04
N GLU A 56 8.10 2.78 -4.99
CA GLU A 56 8.24 4.05 -5.70
C GLU A 56 7.56 5.17 -4.89
N TRP A 57 8.35 6.18 -4.53
CA TRP A 57 7.88 7.33 -3.76
C TRP A 57 7.54 8.49 -4.69
N PRO A 58 6.41 9.19 -4.48
CA PRO A 58 6.13 10.41 -5.23
C PRO A 58 7.24 11.42 -4.96
N VAL A 59 7.86 11.93 -6.02
CA VAL A 59 8.81 13.04 -5.92
C VAL A 59 8.00 14.27 -5.52
N ALA A 60 8.28 14.86 -4.36
CA ALA A 60 7.68 16.13 -3.97
C ALA A 60 8.02 17.18 -5.04
N LYS A 61 6.98 17.76 -5.66
CA LYS A 61 7.12 18.92 -6.56
C LYS A 61 7.20 20.20 -5.74
#